data_AF-A0A662GYA4-F1
#
_entry.id   AF-A0A662GYA4-F1
#
_cell.length_a   1.000
_cell.length_b   1.000
_cell.length_c   1.000
_cell.angle_alpha   90.00
_cell.angle_beta   90.00
_cell.angle_gamma   90.00
#
_symmetry.space_group_name_H-M   'P 1'
#
loop_
_entity.id
_entity.type
_entity.pdbx_description
1 polymer ?
#
loop_
_entity_poly.entity_id
_entity_poly.type
_entity_poly.pdbx_seq_one_letter_code
_entity_poly.pdbx_strand_id
1 'polypeptide(L)'
;IYLQKLTNDDLNFILDSKIVSDEELSSIGYEGELEMSILKKLNIALRLARRPTILREVKTVKDYMDRVKGLYLEFPRKPEEFLKWRNYVNSLFTEFEGWLERVRA
;
A
#
# COMPACT_ATOMS: atom_id res chain seq x y z
N ILE A 1 -3.77 1.01 7.75
CA ILE A 1 -2.62 0.82 8.68
C ILE A 1 -1.41 1.67 8.27
N TYR A 2 -0.87 1.57 7.04
CA TYR A 2 0.29 2.39 6.62
C TYR A 2 0.07 3.91 6.70
N LEU A 3 -1.00 4.42 6.08
CA LEU A 3 -1.28 5.87 6.05
C LEU A 3 -1.42 6.47 7.46
N GLN A 4 -1.84 5.67 8.45
CA GLN A 4 -1.98 6.09 9.85
C GLN A 4 -0.63 6.24 10.58
N LYS A 5 0.46 5.73 10.00
CA LYS A 5 1.83 5.82 10.54
C LYS A 5 2.68 6.89 9.86
N LEU A 6 2.12 7.61 8.90
CA LEU A 6 2.81 8.72 8.25
C LEU A 6 2.98 9.89 9.22
N THR A 7 4.18 10.49 9.22
CA THR A 7 4.41 11.74 9.97
C THR A 7 3.74 12.91 9.26
N ASN A 8 3.55 14.03 9.96
CA ASN A 8 3.07 15.27 9.34
C ASN A 8 3.97 15.71 8.18
N ASP A 9 5.28 15.53 8.31
CA ASP A 9 6.24 15.82 7.24
C ASP A 9 6.01 14.95 6.00
N ASP A 10 5.71 13.66 6.18
CA ASP A 10 5.43 12.76 5.07
C ASP A 10 4.11 13.12 4.38
N LEU A 11 3.07 13.44 5.17
CA LEU A 11 1.78 13.87 4.66
C LEU A 11 1.90 15.17 3.87
N ASN A 12 2.56 16.19 4.44
CA ASN A 12 2.80 17.47 3.78
C ASN A 12 3.58 17.26 2.48
N PHE A 13 4.62 16.44 2.51
CA PHE A 13 5.38 16.12 1.32
C PHE A 13 4.53 15.43 0.24
N ILE A 14 3.69 14.44 0.57
CA ILE A 14 2.80 13.76 -0.38
C ILE A 14 1.77 14.72 -0.98
N LEU A 15 1.19 15.59 -0.15
CA LEU A 15 0.19 16.59 -0.58
C LEU A 15 0.82 17.66 -1.47
N ASP A 16 1.93 18.26 -1.06
CA ASP A 16 2.64 19.32 -1.79
C ASP A 16 3.20 18.83 -3.12
N SER A 17 3.62 17.57 -3.15
CA SER A 17 4.22 16.97 -4.34
C SER A 17 3.19 16.64 -5.43
N LYS A 18 1.88 16.81 -5.17
CA LYS A 18 0.79 16.43 -6.10
C LYS A 18 1.03 15.06 -6.73
N ILE A 19 1.58 14.13 -5.95
CA ILE A 19 1.96 12.78 -6.38
C ILE A 19 0.71 12.04 -6.86
N VAL A 20 -0.39 12.23 -6.14
CA VAL A 20 -1.66 11.57 -6.41
C VAL A 20 -2.62 12.60 -6.97
N SER A 21 -3.14 12.36 -8.17
CA SER A 21 -4.24 13.13 -8.75
C SER A 21 -5.57 12.79 -8.06
N ASP A 22 -6.59 13.64 -8.21
CA ASP A 22 -7.90 13.41 -7.61
C ASP A 22 -8.53 12.08 -8.06
N GLU A 23 -8.31 11.68 -9.32
CA GLU A 23 -8.77 10.40 -9.88
C GLU A 23 -8.06 9.21 -9.21
N GLU A 24 -6.74 9.30 -9.00
CA GLU A 24 -5.97 8.26 -8.32
C GLU A 24 -6.31 8.19 -6.82
N LEU A 25 -6.57 9.33 -6.18
CA LEU A 25 -7.09 9.41 -4.81
C LEU A 25 -8.45 8.73 -4.70
N SER A 26 -9.31 8.92 -5.71
CA SER A 26 -10.61 8.26 -5.81
C SER A 26 -10.47 6.75 -5.96
N SER A 27 -9.61 6.25 -6.86
CA SER A 27 -9.40 4.79 -7.02
C SER A 27 -8.85 4.14 -5.74
N ILE A 28 -7.90 4.79 -5.05
CA ILE A 28 -7.41 4.30 -3.74
C ILE A 28 -8.55 4.26 -2.71
N GLY A 29 -9.38 5.30 -2.66
CA GLY A 29 -10.44 5.43 -1.67
C GLY A 29 -11.64 4.51 -1.89
N TYR A 30 -12.05 4.31 -3.14
CA TYR A 30 -13.26 3.56 -3.49
C TYR A 30 -12.98 2.12 -3.94
N GLU A 31 -11.90 1.89 -4.69
CA GLU A 31 -11.60 0.59 -5.29
C GLU A 31 -10.52 -0.17 -4.50
N GLY A 32 -9.79 0.55 -3.62
CA GLY A 32 -8.66 -0.01 -2.88
C GLY A 32 -7.48 -0.34 -3.79
N GLU A 33 -7.39 0.29 -4.95
CA GLU A 33 -6.34 0.05 -5.93
C GLU A 33 -5.30 1.16 -5.91
N LEU A 34 -4.02 0.78 -5.84
CA LEU A 34 -2.92 1.70 -6.09
C LEU A 34 -2.39 1.45 -7.49
N GLU A 35 -2.73 2.32 -8.43
CA GLU A 35 -2.32 2.15 -9.82
C GLU A 35 -0.79 2.22 -9.99
N MET A 36 -0.27 1.42 -10.93
CA MET A 36 1.14 1.44 -11.29
C MET A 36 1.55 2.75 -11.99
N SER A 37 0.59 3.46 -12.58
CA SER A 37 0.76 4.76 -13.21
C SER A 37 1.30 5.80 -12.20
N ILE A 38 0.78 5.78 -10.97
CA ILE A 38 1.24 6.60 -9.83
C ILE A 38 2.75 6.40 -9.62
N LEU A 39 3.22 5.15 -9.58
CA LEU A 39 4.64 4.85 -9.34
C LEU A 39 5.56 5.22 -10.52
N LYS A 40 5.02 5.43 -11.72
CA LYS A 40 5.79 5.67 -12.96
C LYS A 40 5.84 7.13 -13.38
N LYS A 41 5.08 8.03 -12.76
CA LYS A 41 5.10 9.46 -13.13
C LYS A 41 6.50 10.05 -12.88
N LEU A 42 7.15 10.55 -13.94
CA LEU A 42 8.50 11.15 -13.90
C LEU A 42 8.63 12.31 -12.91
N ASN A 43 7.56 13.08 -12.68
CA ASN A 43 7.52 14.15 -11.66
C ASN A 43 7.63 13.61 -10.23
N ILE A 44 7.18 12.38 -10.00
CA ILE A 44 7.28 11.69 -8.71
C ILE A 44 8.73 11.29 -8.48
N ALA A 45 9.40 10.67 -9.45
CA ALA A 45 10.81 10.29 -9.32
C ALA A 45 11.74 11.49 -9.01
N LEU A 46 11.53 12.64 -9.66
CA LEU A 46 12.31 13.86 -9.45
C LEU A 46 12.03 14.54 -8.09
N ARG A 47 10.79 14.50 -7.59
CA ARG A 47 10.41 15.07 -6.29
C ARG A 47 10.75 14.14 -5.12
N LEU A 48 10.59 12.83 -5.30
CA LEU A 48 10.99 11.78 -4.36
C LEU A 48 12.50 11.59 -4.27
N ALA A 49 13.30 12.07 -5.22
CA ALA A 49 14.76 12.11 -5.09
C ALA A 49 15.22 12.85 -3.82
N ARG A 50 14.40 13.77 -3.28
CA ARG A 50 14.64 14.46 -2.00
C ARG A 50 14.32 13.59 -0.76
N ARG A 51 13.49 12.55 -0.89
CA ARG A 51 13.12 11.58 0.16
C ARG A 51 12.92 10.17 -0.45
N PRO A 52 14.01 9.50 -0.88
CA PRO A 52 13.94 8.24 -1.64
C PRO A 52 13.32 7.07 -0.85
N THR A 53 13.23 7.17 0.47
CA THR A 53 12.65 6.17 1.37
C THR A 53 11.15 5.99 1.13
N ILE A 54 10.41 7.09 0.91
CA ILE A 54 8.95 7.05 0.74
C ILE A 54 8.55 6.27 -0.52
N LEU A 55 9.27 6.43 -1.64
CA LEU A 55 8.96 5.69 -2.86
C LEU A 55 9.06 4.17 -2.65
N ARG A 56 10.11 3.73 -1.96
CA ARG A 56 10.35 2.31 -1.68
C ARG A 56 9.24 1.75 -0.82
N GLU A 57 8.80 2.50 0.17
CA GLU A 57 7.70 2.09 1.04
C GLU A 57 6.36 2.02 0.32
N VAL A 58 6.01 3.03 -0.49
CA VAL A 58 4.76 3.01 -1.27
C VAL A 58 4.74 1.83 -2.23
N LYS A 59 5.88 1.50 -2.86
CA LYS A 59 6.01 0.28 -3.67
C LYS A 59 5.76 -0.98 -2.83
N THR A 60 6.41 -1.11 -1.68
CA THR A 60 6.19 -2.27 -0.80
C THR A 60 4.74 -2.37 -0.36
N VAL A 61 4.09 -1.26 0.02
CA VAL A 61 2.67 -1.22 0.37
C VAL A 61 1.81 -1.71 -0.80
N LYS A 62 2.10 -1.27 -2.03
CA LYS A 62 1.41 -1.78 -3.23
C LYS A 62 1.57 -3.30 -3.36
N ASP A 63 2.78 -3.82 -3.21
CA ASP A 63 3.03 -5.26 -3.34
C ASP A 63 2.21 -6.06 -2.30
N TYR A 64 2.06 -5.55 -1.07
CA TYR A 64 1.15 -6.15 -0.07
C TYR A 64 -0.32 -6.02 -0.46
N MET A 65 -0.77 -4.86 -0.94
CA MET A 65 -2.15 -4.66 -1.41
C MET A 65 -2.51 -5.64 -2.53
N ASP A 66 -1.61 -5.82 -3.50
CA ASP A 66 -1.82 -6.74 -4.63
C ASP A 66 -1.90 -8.20 -4.13
N ARG A 67 -1.07 -8.59 -3.15
CA ARG A 67 -1.13 -9.92 -2.50
C ARG A 67 -2.43 -10.13 -1.73
N VAL A 68 -2.88 -9.13 -0.96
CA VAL A 68 -4.15 -9.19 -0.22
C VAL A 68 -5.30 -9.33 -1.21
N LYS A 69 -5.33 -8.49 -2.25
CA LYS A 69 -6.35 -8.54 -3.30
C LYS A 69 -6.40 -9.92 -3.94
N GLY A 70 -5.26 -10.51 -4.28
CA GLY A 70 -5.16 -11.88 -4.79
C GLY A 70 -5.81 -12.91 -3.86
N LEU A 71 -5.47 -12.88 -2.56
CA LEU A 71 -6.08 -13.79 -1.58
C LEU A 71 -7.61 -13.64 -1.48
N TYR A 72 -8.13 -12.41 -1.52
CA TYR A 72 -9.57 -12.17 -1.43
C TYR A 72 -10.31 -12.54 -2.73
N LEU A 73 -9.68 -12.42 -3.90
CA LEU A 73 -10.23 -12.93 -5.15
C LEU A 73 -10.32 -14.46 -5.16
N GLU A 74 -9.44 -15.14 -4.42
CA GLU A 74 -9.44 -16.58 -4.22
C GLU A 74 -10.21 -17.01 -2.95
N PHE A 75 -11.24 -16.25 -2.55
CA PHE A 75 -12.05 -16.60 -1.39
C PHE A 75 -12.62 -18.02 -1.51
N PRO A 76 -12.52 -18.86 -0.45
CA PRO A 76 -12.85 -20.27 -0.52
C PRO A 76 -14.34 -20.48 -0.80
N ARG A 77 -14.64 -21.44 -1.68
CA ARG A 77 -16.02 -21.82 -2.04
C ARG A 77 -16.62 -22.84 -1.08
N LYS A 78 -15.78 -23.44 -0.24
CA LYS A 78 -16.14 -24.50 0.69
C LYS A 78 -15.79 -24.09 2.12
N PRO A 79 -16.67 -24.31 3.11
CA PRO A 79 -16.41 -23.95 4.50
C PRO A 79 -15.13 -24.58 5.07
N GLU A 80 -14.76 -25.78 4.64
CA GLU A 80 -13.59 -26.50 5.15
C GLU A 80 -12.27 -25.82 4.77
N GLU A 81 -12.26 -25.05 3.66
CA GLU A 81 -11.09 -24.31 3.17
C GLU A 81 -10.95 -22.94 3.86
N PHE A 82 -12.00 -22.46 4.52
CA PHE A 82 -12.03 -21.15 5.18
C PHE A 82 -10.91 -20.97 6.19
N LEU A 83 -10.67 -21.98 7.02
CA LEU A 83 -9.66 -21.90 8.07
C LEU A 83 -8.26 -21.70 7.47
N LYS A 84 -7.95 -22.42 6.38
CA LYS A 84 -6.68 -22.32 5.68
C LYS A 84 -6.50 -20.95 5.03
N TRP A 85 -7.52 -20.47 4.32
CA TRP A 85 -7.52 -19.14 3.71
C TRP A 85 -7.31 -18.03 4.77
N ARG A 86 -8.04 -18.10 5.88
CA ARG A 86 -7.94 -17.14 6.99
C ARG A 86 -6.52 -17.11 7.56
N ASN A 87 -5.87 -18.26 7.70
CA ASN A 87 -4.50 -18.31 8.19
C ASN A 87 -3.52 -17.62 7.22
N TYR A 88 -3.71 -17.73 5.91
CA TYR A 88 -2.92 -16.98 4.94
C TYR A 88 -3.14 -15.47 5.02
N VAL A 89 -4.39 -15.04 5.15
CA VAL A 89 -4.72 -13.62 5.34
C VAL A 89 -4.05 -13.08 6.60
N ASN A 90 -4.20 -13.78 7.73
CA ASN A 90 -3.59 -13.36 9.00
C ASN A 90 -2.07 -13.30 8.89
N SER A 91 -1.44 -14.31 8.29
CA SER A 91 0.01 -14.33 8.08
C SER A 91 0.48 -13.13 7.25
N LEU A 92 -0.27 -12.75 6.22
CA LEU A 92 0.07 -11.61 5.36
C LEU A 92 -0.02 -10.27 6.12
N PHE A 93 -1.04 -10.10 6.96
CA PHE A 93 -1.16 -8.90 7.79
C PHE A 93 -0.08 -8.84 8.88
N THR A 94 0.24 -9.95 9.54
CA THR A 94 1.34 -10.00 10.51
C THR A 94 2.69 -9.69 9.86
N GLU A 95 2.95 -10.21 8.67
CA GLU A 95 4.16 -9.90 7.88
C GLU A 95 4.24 -8.38 7.59
N PHE A 96 3.12 -7.80 7.17
CA PHE A 96 3.00 -6.37 6.87
C PHE A 96 3.20 -5.49 8.11
N GLU A 97 2.58 -5.83 9.24
CA GLU A 97 2.74 -5.12 10.51
C GLU A 97 4.19 -5.14 10.99
N GLY A 98 4.85 -6.30 10.95
CA GLY A 98 6.25 -6.41 11.31
C GLY A 98 7.16 -5.60 10.38
N TRP A 99 6.86 -5.55 9.07
CA TRP A 99 7.56 -4.66 8.14
C TRP A 99 7.32 -3.18 8.49
N LEU A 100 6.07 -2.81 8.78
CA LEU A 100 5.69 -1.44 9.09
C LEU A 100 6.38 -0.93 10.36
N GLU A 101 6.45 -1.74 11.41
CA GLU A 101 7.18 -1.42 12.64
C GLU A 101 8.66 -1.17 12.34
N ARG A 102 9.33 -1.98 11.53
CA ARG A 102 10.75 -1.77 11.23
C ARG A 102 11.04 -0.46 10.48
N VAL A 103 10.08 0.01 9.67
CA VAL A 103 10.29 1.18 8.80
C VAL A 103 9.73 2.46 9.42
N ARG A 104 8.77 2.36 10.33
CA ARG A 104 8.01 3.49 10.89
C ARG A 104 7.92 3.48 12.43
N ALA A 105 8.78 2.73 13.13
CA ALA A 105 8.95 2.81 14.59
C ALA A 105 9.74 4.03 15.04
#